data_AF-A0A2H0TP37-F1
#
_entry.id   AF-A0A2H0TP37-F1
#
_cell.length_a   1.000
_cell.length_b   1.000
_cell.length_c   1.000
_cell.angle_alpha   90.00
_cell.angle_beta   90.00
_cell.angle_gamma   90.00
#
_symmetry.space_group_name_H-M   'P 1'
#
loop_
_entity.id
_entity.type
_entity.pdbx_description
1 polymer ?
#
loop_
_entity_poly.entity_id
_entity_poly.type
_entity_poly.pdbx_seq_one_letter_code
_entity_poly.pdbx_strand_id
1 'polypeptide(L)'
;MNDELEITPSLQSTIAIKYFLDNFTLDVLTGEKNPNDKREELAFLYLGRFTEVLAVFDRLIRYEKYFKNFYPSLESKISESEAIEYHLRSYIQDFYILQERIKKITKHLSEDIYHYKIQNEAEVKKALDHIHKQIFENLKKITNQTRRKHVHETSISELGLLKGKFLSSLISGETPVPNDTQINLDYIKSKHDEALGAAKTKRIQESSKNSENLKKMKEWFATRFIHIFSLLNNHDIEGLKFDID
;
A
#
# COMPACT_ATOMS: atom_id res chain seq x y z
N MET A 1 -12.63 17.12 18.19
CA MET A 1 -11.70 17.68 17.19
C MET A 1 -11.70 16.75 16.01
N ASN A 2 -12.32 17.17 14.90
CA ASN A 2 -12.24 16.47 13.63
C ASN A 2 -10.92 16.86 12.97
N ASP A 3 -9.87 16.07 13.19
CA ASP A 3 -8.71 16.09 12.30
C ASP A 3 -9.14 15.43 10.98
N GLU A 4 -9.82 16.21 10.14
CA GLU A 4 -9.88 15.93 8.72
C GLU A 4 -8.45 16.04 8.21
N LEU A 5 -7.76 14.90 8.16
CA LEU A 5 -6.63 14.70 7.28
C LEU A 5 -7.15 14.90 5.86
N GLU A 6 -7.17 16.16 5.43
CA GLU A 6 -7.13 16.52 4.03
C GLU A 6 -5.96 15.73 3.45
N ILE A 7 -6.28 14.69 2.67
CA ILE A 7 -5.28 14.07 1.84
C ILE A 7 -5.07 15.07 0.73
N THR A 8 -4.18 16.03 0.98
CA THR A 8 -3.70 16.91 -0.07
C THR A 8 -3.06 16.00 -1.11
N PRO A 9 -3.56 15.97 -2.36
CA PRO A 9 -2.91 15.24 -3.42
C PRO A 9 -1.43 15.67 -3.45
N SER A 10 -0.50 14.71 -3.44
CA SER A 10 0.91 15.09 -3.49
C SER A 10 1.15 15.85 -4.79
N LEU A 11 1.92 16.94 -4.72
CA LEU A 11 2.20 17.81 -5.86
C LEU A 11 2.64 16.99 -7.08
N GLN A 12 3.48 15.98 -6.87
CA GLN A 12 3.99 15.10 -7.92
C GLN A 12 2.92 14.19 -8.52
N SER A 13 1.98 13.67 -7.71
CA SER A 13 0.84 12.91 -8.24
C SER A 13 -0.07 13.79 -9.10
N THR A 14 -0.28 15.04 -8.67
CA THR A 14 -1.06 16.03 -9.43
C THR A 14 -0.37 16.39 -10.74
N ILE A 15 0.95 16.56 -10.73
CA ILE A 15 1.73 16.82 -11.95
C ILE A 15 1.61 15.63 -12.92
N ALA A 16 1.62 14.38 -12.43
CA ALA A 16 1.43 13.22 -13.29
C ALA A 16 0.05 13.21 -13.96
N ILE A 17 -1.01 13.47 -13.20
CA ILE A 17 -2.37 13.53 -13.75
C ILE A 17 -2.47 14.68 -14.76
N LYS A 18 -1.92 15.85 -14.41
CA LYS A 18 -1.87 17.01 -15.31
C LYS A 18 -1.15 16.68 -16.61
N TYR A 19 -0.03 15.97 -16.55
CA TYR A 19 0.70 15.53 -17.74
C TYR A 19 -0.20 14.74 -18.69
N PHE A 20 -0.98 13.76 -18.20
CA PHE A 20 -1.90 13.02 -19.07
C PHE A 20 -2.99 13.94 -19.65
N LEU A 21 -3.56 14.83 -18.83
CA LEU A 21 -4.60 15.77 -19.27
C LEU A 21 -4.11 16.81 -20.28
N ASP A 22 -2.84 17.22 -20.20
CA ASP A 22 -2.24 18.18 -21.14
C ASP A 22 -1.96 17.53 -22.52
N ASN A 23 -1.73 16.21 -22.55
CA ASN A 23 -1.29 15.49 -23.74
C ASN A 23 -2.37 14.62 -24.40
N PHE A 24 -3.45 14.31 -23.69
CA PHE A 24 -4.53 13.45 -24.16
C PHE A 24 -5.89 14.02 -23.77
N THR A 25 -6.88 13.90 -24.65
CA THR A 25 -8.24 14.35 -24.37
C THR A 25 -8.85 13.53 -23.23
N LEU A 26 -9.67 14.18 -22.38
CA LEU A 26 -10.34 13.52 -21.28
C LEU A 26 -11.14 12.29 -21.73
N ASP A 27 -11.89 12.38 -22.83
CA ASP A 27 -12.70 11.28 -23.36
C ASP A 27 -11.87 10.01 -23.69
N VAL A 28 -10.61 10.19 -24.12
CA VAL A 28 -9.68 9.06 -24.36
C VAL A 28 -9.19 8.50 -23.03
N LEU A 29 -8.89 9.36 -22.05
CA LEU A 29 -8.42 8.97 -20.72
C LEU A 29 -9.52 8.36 -19.84
N THR A 30 -10.79 8.59 -20.14
CA THR A 30 -11.95 7.97 -19.46
C THR A 30 -12.51 6.77 -20.21
N GLY A 31 -12.05 6.52 -21.44
CA GLY A 31 -12.54 5.43 -22.29
C GLY A 31 -13.90 5.71 -22.95
N GLU A 32 -14.36 6.96 -22.93
CA GLU A 32 -15.58 7.40 -23.61
C GLU A 32 -15.38 7.51 -25.13
N LYS A 33 -14.13 7.70 -25.58
CA LYS A 33 -13.74 7.69 -26.99
C LYS A 33 -12.73 6.57 -27.26
N ASN A 34 -12.90 5.89 -28.39
CA ASN A 34 -11.92 4.93 -28.89
C ASN A 34 -10.58 5.63 -29.23
N PRO A 35 -9.43 5.06 -28.85
CA PRO A 35 -8.13 5.58 -29.22
C PRO A 35 -7.94 5.68 -30.75
N ASN A 36 -7.38 6.79 -31.22
CA ASN A 36 -7.08 7.01 -32.64
C ASN A 36 -5.77 6.32 -33.05
N ASP A 37 -4.84 6.13 -32.09
CA ASP A 37 -3.56 5.46 -32.31
C ASP A 37 -3.15 4.63 -31.08
N LYS A 38 -2.04 3.89 -31.24
CA LYS A 38 -1.51 3.05 -30.15
C LYS A 38 -1.05 3.86 -28.94
N ARG A 39 -0.64 5.12 -29.12
CA ARG A 39 -0.17 5.97 -28.02
C ARG A 39 -1.33 6.41 -27.14
N GLU A 40 -2.46 6.78 -27.74
CA GLU A 40 -3.71 7.06 -27.02
C GLU A 40 -4.20 5.81 -26.25
N GLU A 41 -4.14 4.63 -26.86
CA GLU A 41 -4.52 3.36 -26.21
C GLU A 41 -3.64 3.08 -24.98
N LEU A 42 -2.33 3.24 -25.13
CA LEU A 42 -1.37 3.05 -24.05
C LEU A 42 -1.49 4.13 -22.97
N ALA A 43 -1.79 5.38 -23.32
CA ALA A 43 -1.98 6.46 -22.36
C ALA A 43 -3.12 6.19 -21.38
N PHE A 44 -4.28 5.75 -21.89
CA PHE A 44 -5.40 5.30 -21.08
C PHE A 44 -4.98 4.17 -20.11
N LEU A 45 -4.33 3.13 -20.66
CA LEU A 45 -3.87 1.98 -19.90
C LEU A 45 -2.90 2.38 -18.77
N TYR A 46 -1.92 3.25 -19.07
CA TYR A 46 -0.88 3.64 -18.13
C TYR A 46 -1.38 4.64 -17.09
N LEU A 47 -2.27 5.56 -17.45
CA LEU A 47 -2.94 6.42 -16.46
C LEU A 47 -3.75 5.57 -15.45
N GLY A 48 -4.48 4.57 -15.94
CA GLY A 48 -5.21 3.64 -15.09
C GLY A 48 -4.29 2.89 -14.13
N ARG A 49 -3.24 2.26 -14.65
CA ARG A 49 -2.25 1.52 -13.82
C ARG A 49 -1.51 2.42 -12.83
N PHE A 50 -1.16 3.64 -13.24
CA PHE A 50 -0.52 4.61 -12.37
C PHE A 50 -1.45 5.01 -11.22
N THR A 51 -2.71 5.30 -11.53
CA THR A 51 -3.74 5.61 -10.53
C THR A 51 -3.97 4.44 -9.57
N GLU A 52 -3.97 3.19 -10.05
CA GLU A 52 -4.04 2.01 -9.19
C GLU A 52 -2.86 1.95 -8.19
N VAL A 53 -1.63 2.23 -8.64
CA VAL A 53 -0.45 2.27 -7.76
C VAL A 53 -0.59 3.36 -6.70
N LEU A 54 -0.98 4.58 -7.11
CA LEU A 54 -1.19 5.69 -6.18
C LEU A 54 -2.29 5.39 -5.15
N ALA A 55 -3.38 4.76 -5.57
CA ALA A 55 -4.47 4.37 -4.67
C ALA A 55 -4.01 3.36 -3.61
N VAL A 56 -3.12 2.43 -3.97
CA VAL A 56 -2.55 1.48 -2.99
C VAL A 56 -1.63 2.19 -2.00
N PHE A 57 -0.79 3.13 -2.46
CA PHE A 57 -0.02 3.98 -1.54
C PHE A 57 -0.93 4.73 -0.57
N ASP A 58 -2.01 5.33 -1.06
CA ASP A 58 -2.94 6.10 -0.22
C ASP A 58 -3.65 5.22 0.81
N ARG A 59 -4.02 3.97 0.45
CA ARG A 59 -4.53 3.01 1.44
C ARG A 59 -3.49 2.68 2.49
N LEU A 60 -2.26 2.33 2.08
CA LEU A 60 -1.17 1.97 3.00
C LEU A 60 -0.86 3.11 4.00
N ILE A 61 -0.85 4.35 3.53
CA ILE A 61 -0.64 5.57 4.34
C ILE A 61 -1.74 5.76 5.39
N ARG A 62 -2.98 5.32 5.10
CA ARG A 62 -4.15 5.46 5.98
C ARG A 62 -4.27 4.37 7.06
N TYR A 63 -3.46 3.30 7.04
CA TYR A 63 -3.63 2.19 7.99
C TYR A 63 -3.50 2.59 9.46
N GLU A 64 -2.73 3.63 9.78
CA GLU A 64 -2.71 4.21 11.13
C GLU A 64 -4.12 4.57 11.60
N LYS A 65 -4.93 5.19 10.72
CA LYS A 65 -6.32 5.55 11.00
C LYS A 65 -7.20 4.30 11.13
N TYR A 66 -6.96 3.26 10.32
CA TYR A 66 -7.68 1.99 10.42
C TYR A 66 -7.44 1.31 11.77
N PHE A 67 -6.18 1.22 12.21
CA PHE A 67 -5.83 0.69 13.54
C PHE A 67 -6.24 1.59 14.71
N LYS A 68 -6.49 2.89 14.50
CA LYS A 68 -7.00 3.78 15.55
C LYS A 68 -8.51 3.71 15.69
N ASN A 69 -9.23 3.76 14.57
CA ASN A 69 -10.63 4.19 14.57
C ASN A 69 -11.62 3.17 14.00
N PHE A 70 -11.17 2.17 13.24
CA PHE A 70 -12.10 1.28 12.54
C PHE A 70 -12.29 -0.02 13.34
N TYR A 71 -13.16 0.03 14.34
CA TYR A 71 -13.47 -1.12 15.18
C TYR A 71 -14.94 -1.48 15.11
N PRO A 72 -15.27 -2.78 15.24
CA PRO A 72 -16.64 -3.25 15.29
C PRO A 72 -17.46 -2.54 16.37
N SER A 73 -18.75 -2.31 16.11
CA SER A 73 -19.69 -1.94 17.16
C SER A 73 -19.87 -3.11 18.13
N LEU A 74 -20.30 -2.79 19.37
CA LEU A 74 -20.58 -3.79 20.40
C LEU A 74 -21.62 -4.85 19.96
N GLU A 75 -22.46 -4.52 18.98
CA GLU A 75 -23.53 -5.38 18.46
C GLU A 75 -23.05 -6.38 17.39
N SER A 76 -21.88 -6.15 16.79
CA SER A 76 -21.45 -6.87 15.58
C SER A 76 -20.99 -8.32 15.80
N LYS A 77 -20.87 -8.76 17.06
CA LYS A 77 -20.28 -10.04 17.49
C LYS A 77 -18.83 -10.27 17.04
N ILE A 78 -18.20 -9.33 16.36
CA ILE A 78 -16.79 -9.38 15.98
C ILE A 78 -15.97 -8.83 17.14
N SER A 79 -15.02 -9.62 17.63
CA SER A 79 -14.15 -9.18 18.71
C SER A 79 -13.14 -8.13 18.23
N GLU A 80 -12.65 -7.29 19.17
CA GLU A 80 -11.56 -6.35 18.86
C GLU A 80 -10.30 -7.09 18.36
N SER A 81 -10.04 -8.30 18.88
CA SER A 81 -8.93 -9.13 18.43
C SER A 81 -9.03 -9.53 16.96
N GLU A 82 -10.22 -9.93 16.50
CA GLU A 82 -10.47 -10.26 15.09
C GLU A 82 -10.36 -9.02 14.19
N ALA A 83 -10.81 -7.86 14.67
CA ALA A 83 -10.66 -6.61 13.93
C ALA A 83 -9.19 -6.23 13.74
N ILE A 84 -8.35 -6.35 14.78
CA ILE A 84 -6.91 -6.11 14.69
C ILE A 84 -6.27 -7.10 13.71
N GLU A 85 -6.63 -8.38 13.80
CA GLU A 85 -6.13 -9.43 12.90
C GLU A 85 -6.48 -9.12 11.43
N TYR A 86 -7.72 -8.71 11.18
CA TYR A 86 -8.20 -8.34 9.85
C TYR A 86 -7.44 -7.14 9.28
N HIS A 87 -7.26 -6.07 10.06
CA HIS A 87 -6.50 -4.90 9.64
C HIS A 87 -5.05 -5.24 9.31
N LEU A 88 -4.40 -6.07 10.13
CA LEU A 88 -3.03 -6.50 9.89
C LEU A 88 -2.91 -7.32 8.61
N ARG A 89 -3.80 -8.29 8.39
CA ARG A 89 -3.81 -9.10 7.17
C ARG A 89 -4.00 -8.23 5.94
N SER A 90 -4.93 -7.30 6.00
CA SER A 90 -5.19 -6.34 4.92
C SER A 90 -3.98 -5.44 4.66
N TYR A 91 -3.33 -4.94 5.72
CA TYR A 91 -2.14 -4.10 5.63
C TYR A 91 -0.99 -4.80 4.91
N ILE A 92 -0.72 -6.04 5.30
CA ILE A 92 0.31 -6.88 4.68
C ILE A 92 -0.05 -7.19 3.22
N GLN A 93 -1.32 -7.48 2.94
CA GLN A 93 -1.79 -7.77 1.59
C GLN A 93 -1.62 -6.57 0.65
N ASP A 94 -1.93 -5.36 1.11
CA ASP A 94 -1.78 -4.13 0.32
C ASP A 94 -0.31 -3.86 -0.06
N PHE A 95 0.67 -4.24 0.77
CA PHE A 95 2.09 -4.18 0.37
C PHE A 95 2.41 -5.10 -0.80
N TYR A 96 1.86 -6.33 -0.83
CA TYR A 96 2.05 -7.24 -1.96
C TYR A 96 1.36 -6.74 -3.21
N ILE A 97 0.16 -6.19 -3.06
CA ILE A 97 -0.55 -5.55 -4.18
C ILE A 97 0.30 -4.43 -4.75
N LEU A 98 0.91 -3.57 -3.90
CA LEU A 98 1.78 -2.50 -4.37
C LEU A 98 2.98 -3.03 -5.17
N GLN A 99 3.68 -4.05 -4.64
CA GLN A 99 4.81 -4.69 -5.32
C GLN A 99 4.41 -5.23 -6.70
N GLU A 100 3.32 -5.98 -6.77
CA GLU A 100 2.86 -6.58 -8.03
C GLU A 100 2.37 -5.54 -9.03
N ARG A 101 1.70 -4.48 -8.59
CA ARG A 101 1.24 -3.39 -9.48
C ARG A 101 2.43 -2.63 -10.07
N ILE A 102 3.44 -2.32 -9.25
CA ILE A 102 4.67 -1.65 -9.72
C ILE A 102 5.44 -2.56 -10.70
N LYS A 103 5.61 -3.84 -10.37
CA LYS A 103 6.23 -4.81 -11.27
C LYS A 103 5.50 -4.90 -12.62
N LYS A 104 4.16 -4.93 -12.59
CA LYS A 104 3.35 -4.99 -13.82
C LYS A 104 3.46 -3.72 -14.65
N ILE A 105 3.39 -2.54 -14.03
CA ILE A 105 3.44 -1.28 -14.79
C ILE A 105 4.83 -1.05 -15.40
N THR A 106 5.92 -1.33 -14.67
CA THR A 106 7.28 -1.19 -15.21
C THR A 106 7.59 -2.22 -16.28
N LYS A 107 7.17 -3.47 -16.09
CA LYS A 107 7.34 -4.54 -17.10
C LYS A 107 6.61 -4.20 -18.40
N HIS A 108 5.32 -3.89 -18.31
CA HIS A 108 4.53 -3.58 -19.50
C HIS A 108 5.10 -2.36 -20.22
N LEU A 109 5.49 -1.32 -19.48
CA LEU A 109 6.06 -0.13 -20.10
C LEU A 109 7.36 -0.48 -20.83
N SER A 110 8.22 -1.30 -20.22
CA SER A 110 9.44 -1.79 -20.85
C SER A 110 9.18 -2.56 -22.15
N GLU A 111 8.11 -3.36 -22.19
CA GLU A 111 7.67 -4.10 -23.38
C GLU A 111 7.07 -3.18 -24.45
N ASP A 112 6.39 -2.11 -24.06
CA ASP A 112 5.69 -1.20 -24.98
C ASP A 112 6.54 -0.03 -25.50
N ILE A 113 7.78 0.18 -24.99
CA ILE A 113 8.64 1.34 -25.37
C ILE A 113 8.78 1.49 -26.89
N TYR A 114 8.91 0.38 -27.64
CA TYR A 114 9.12 0.42 -29.08
C TYR A 114 7.98 1.12 -29.84
N HIS A 115 6.77 1.16 -29.27
CA HIS A 115 5.64 1.88 -29.85
C HIS A 115 5.80 3.41 -29.83
N TYR A 116 6.67 3.94 -28.95
CA TYR A 116 6.93 5.35 -28.80
C TYR A 116 8.05 5.87 -29.72
N LYS A 117 8.78 4.98 -30.41
CA LYS A 117 9.84 5.33 -31.39
C LYS A 117 10.91 6.28 -30.84
N ILE A 118 11.28 6.12 -29.57
CA ILE A 118 12.32 6.92 -28.92
C ILE A 118 13.74 6.43 -29.28
N GLN A 119 14.72 7.33 -29.25
CA GLN A 119 16.12 6.99 -29.53
C GLN A 119 16.83 6.30 -28.33
N ASN A 120 16.39 6.60 -27.10
CA ASN A 120 17.06 6.19 -25.86
C ASN A 120 16.32 5.04 -25.14
N GLU A 121 15.87 4.03 -25.90
CA GLU A 121 15.09 2.91 -25.35
C GLU A 121 15.83 2.17 -24.22
N ALA A 122 17.14 1.97 -24.35
CA ALA A 122 17.93 1.26 -23.36
C ALA A 122 17.99 1.99 -22.01
N GLU A 123 18.09 3.31 -22.03
CA GLU A 123 18.10 4.18 -20.84
C GLU A 123 16.76 4.14 -20.12
N VAL A 124 15.65 4.21 -20.87
CA VAL A 124 14.30 4.11 -20.29
C VAL A 124 14.07 2.75 -19.64
N LYS A 125 14.49 1.65 -20.29
CA LYS A 125 14.41 0.31 -19.70
C LYS A 125 15.22 0.20 -18.40
N LYS A 126 16.45 0.74 -18.37
CA LYS A 126 17.27 0.80 -17.15
C LYS A 126 16.60 1.59 -16.03
N ALA A 127 15.97 2.73 -16.36
CA ALA A 127 15.24 3.53 -15.39
C ALA A 127 14.03 2.77 -14.82
N LEU A 128 13.27 2.05 -15.65
CA LEU A 128 12.14 1.22 -15.20
C LEU A 128 12.57 0.07 -14.29
N ASP A 129 13.66 -0.60 -14.65
CA ASP A 129 14.25 -1.65 -13.81
C ASP A 129 14.73 -1.10 -12.47
N HIS A 130 15.32 0.10 -12.46
CA HIS A 130 15.75 0.77 -11.24
C HIS A 130 14.55 1.14 -10.34
N ILE A 131 13.47 1.70 -10.92
CA ILE A 131 12.21 1.99 -10.18
C ILE A 131 11.67 0.73 -9.52
N HIS A 132 11.56 -0.36 -10.29
CA HIS A 132 11.08 -1.63 -9.79
C HIS A 132 11.95 -2.15 -8.64
N LYS A 133 13.28 -2.18 -8.82
CA LYS A 133 14.22 -2.69 -7.79
C LYS A 133 14.17 -1.87 -6.51
N GLN A 134 14.23 -0.54 -6.59
CA GLN A 134 14.24 0.33 -5.40
C GLN A 134 12.98 0.18 -4.57
N ILE A 135 11.80 0.15 -5.21
CA ILE A 135 10.55 -0.02 -4.48
C ILE A 135 10.46 -1.43 -3.92
N PHE A 136 10.81 -2.45 -4.71
CA PHE A 136 10.79 -3.82 -4.24
C PHE A 136 11.71 -4.04 -3.03
N GLU A 137 12.93 -3.52 -3.05
CA GLU A 137 13.89 -3.64 -1.95
C GLU A 137 13.44 -2.89 -0.69
N ASN A 138 12.90 -1.68 -0.85
CA ASN A 138 12.37 -0.93 0.28
C ASN A 138 11.15 -1.60 0.90
N LEU A 139 10.22 -2.10 0.08
CA LEU A 139 9.06 -2.84 0.56
C LEU A 139 9.48 -4.19 1.18
N LYS A 140 10.50 -4.86 0.62
CA LYS A 140 11.06 -6.08 1.18
C LYS A 140 11.59 -5.88 2.59
N LYS A 141 12.17 -4.72 2.93
CA LYS A 141 12.57 -4.42 4.33
C LYS A 141 11.35 -4.38 5.27
N ILE A 142 10.23 -3.84 4.80
CA ILE A 142 8.97 -3.73 5.55
C ILE A 142 8.30 -5.11 5.69
N THR A 143 8.27 -5.90 4.61
CA THR A 143 7.56 -7.20 4.58
C THR A 143 8.40 -8.40 5.03
N ASN A 144 9.74 -8.38 4.88
CA ASN A 144 10.58 -9.53 5.27
C ASN A 144 10.85 -9.62 6.76
N GLN A 145 10.79 -8.51 7.51
CA GLN A 145 10.75 -8.59 8.97
C GLN A 145 9.47 -9.28 9.46
N THR A 146 8.40 -9.27 8.65
CA THR A 146 7.11 -9.92 8.92
C THR A 146 6.99 -11.33 8.33
N ARG A 147 7.74 -11.67 7.26
CA ARG A 147 7.51 -12.89 6.45
C ARG A 147 8.67 -13.88 6.30
N ARG A 148 9.84 -13.68 6.93
CA ARG A 148 10.88 -14.74 6.95
C ARG A 148 10.51 -15.97 7.78
N LYS A 149 9.35 -15.94 8.42
CA LYS A 149 8.64 -17.10 8.97
C LYS A 149 7.47 -17.37 8.05
N HIS A 150 7.29 -18.62 7.64
CA HIS A 150 6.21 -19.04 6.73
C HIS A 150 4.87 -18.39 7.12
N VAL A 151 3.94 -18.23 6.18
CA VAL A 151 2.59 -17.67 6.41
C VAL A 151 1.83 -18.40 7.55
N HIS A 152 2.33 -19.55 8.03
CA HIS A 152 1.86 -20.29 9.21
C HIS A 152 2.61 -19.99 10.53
N GLU A 153 3.82 -19.46 10.48
CA GLU A 153 4.69 -19.16 11.63
C GLU A 153 4.63 -17.68 12.08
N THR A 154 4.06 -16.76 11.28
CA THR A 154 3.78 -15.38 11.71
C THR A 154 2.87 -15.33 12.94
N SER A 155 2.10 -16.40 13.17
CA SER A 155 1.37 -16.67 14.41
C SER A 155 2.24 -16.46 15.66
N ILE A 156 3.50 -16.90 15.65
CA ILE A 156 4.41 -16.82 16.81
C ILE A 156 4.98 -15.40 17.01
N SER A 157 4.97 -14.53 16.00
CA SER A 157 5.46 -13.13 16.13
C SER A 157 4.41 -12.16 16.70
N GLU A 158 3.18 -12.66 16.90
CA GLU A 158 2.01 -11.91 17.36
C GLU A 158 1.51 -12.40 18.72
N LEU A 159 2.43 -12.73 19.64
CA LEU A 159 2.09 -13.27 20.96
C LEU A 159 1.05 -12.42 21.70
N GLY A 160 1.08 -11.09 21.56
CA GLY A 160 0.06 -10.20 22.15
C GLY A 160 -1.34 -10.41 21.57
N LEU A 161 -1.46 -10.55 20.24
CA LEU A 161 -2.75 -10.76 19.58
C LEU A 161 -3.28 -12.18 19.83
N LEU A 162 -2.41 -13.19 19.73
CA LEU A 162 -2.77 -14.58 20.05
C LEU A 162 -3.21 -14.73 21.51
N LYS A 163 -2.47 -14.11 22.44
CA LYS A 163 -2.83 -14.07 23.85
C LYS A 163 -4.17 -13.37 24.04
N GLY A 164 -4.39 -12.22 23.40
CA GLY A 164 -5.67 -11.52 23.43
C GLY A 164 -6.82 -12.40 22.93
N LYS A 165 -6.64 -13.08 21.80
CA LYS A 165 -7.65 -13.99 21.21
C LYS A 165 -7.98 -15.15 22.14
N PHE A 166 -6.96 -15.79 22.72
CA PHE A 166 -7.15 -16.87 23.69
C PHE A 166 -7.86 -16.40 24.97
N LEU A 167 -7.50 -15.22 25.50
CA LEU A 167 -8.18 -14.68 26.67
C LEU A 167 -9.62 -14.28 26.33
N SER A 168 -9.88 -13.79 25.11
CA SER A 168 -11.22 -13.48 24.61
C SER A 168 -12.09 -14.74 24.56
N SER A 169 -11.54 -15.86 24.07
CA SER A 169 -12.27 -17.14 24.01
C SER A 169 -12.54 -17.76 25.37
N LEU A 170 -11.70 -17.48 26.39
CA LEU A 170 -11.99 -17.81 27.79
C LEU A 170 -13.10 -16.93 28.38
N ILE A 171 -13.15 -15.65 28.02
CA ILE A 171 -14.18 -14.71 28.49
C ILE A 171 -15.54 -15.03 27.86
N SER A 172 -15.58 -15.36 26.56
CA SER A 172 -16.82 -15.66 25.83
C SER A 172 -17.35 -17.07 26.10
N GLY A 173 -16.55 -17.94 26.71
CA GLY A 173 -16.89 -19.34 26.96
C GLY A 173 -16.77 -20.25 25.74
N GLU A 174 -16.17 -19.76 24.64
CA GLU A 174 -15.87 -20.58 23.45
C GLU A 174 -14.82 -21.66 23.74
N THR A 175 -13.85 -21.36 24.61
CA THR A 175 -12.87 -22.34 25.06
C THR A 175 -13.39 -23.07 26.30
N PRO A 176 -13.62 -24.39 26.23
CA PRO A 176 -14.10 -25.15 27.38
C PRO A 176 -13.06 -25.18 28.49
N VAL A 177 -13.52 -24.95 29.71
CA VAL A 177 -12.72 -24.94 30.93
C VAL A 177 -13.16 -26.14 31.78
N PRO A 178 -12.23 -26.95 32.31
CA PRO A 178 -12.57 -28.04 33.23
C PRO A 178 -13.39 -27.54 34.42
N ASN A 179 -14.43 -28.30 34.80
CA ASN A 179 -15.40 -27.90 35.83
C ASN A 179 -14.78 -27.66 37.23
N ASP A 180 -13.61 -28.22 37.49
CA ASP A 180 -12.83 -28.08 38.72
C ASP A 180 -11.87 -26.88 38.72
N THR A 181 -11.78 -26.15 37.60
CA THR A 181 -10.89 -25.00 37.47
C THR A 181 -11.62 -23.70 37.80
N GLN A 182 -11.25 -23.08 38.92
CA GLN A 182 -11.75 -21.75 39.28
C GLN A 182 -11.02 -20.67 38.49
N ILE A 183 -11.74 -19.98 37.61
CA ILE A 183 -11.20 -18.87 36.82
C ILE A 183 -11.47 -17.52 37.47
N ASN A 184 -10.42 -16.72 37.64
CA ASN A 184 -10.55 -15.31 37.98
C ASN A 184 -10.81 -14.49 36.70
N LEU A 185 -12.09 -14.24 36.41
CA LEU A 185 -12.52 -13.51 35.20
C LEU A 185 -12.00 -12.07 35.15
N ASP A 186 -11.89 -11.39 36.29
CA ASP A 186 -11.41 -10.00 36.32
C ASP A 186 -9.91 -9.92 35.99
N TYR A 187 -9.13 -10.88 36.48
CA TYR A 187 -7.72 -11.02 36.10
C TYR A 187 -7.57 -11.34 34.61
N ILE A 188 -8.39 -12.25 34.06
CA ILE A 188 -8.37 -12.59 32.64
C ILE A 188 -8.72 -11.37 31.78
N LYS A 189 -9.77 -10.62 32.13
CA LYS A 189 -10.16 -9.38 31.44
C LYS A 189 -9.04 -8.34 31.46
N SER A 190 -8.43 -8.12 32.63
CA SER A 190 -7.29 -7.21 32.75
C SER A 190 -6.12 -7.62 31.84
N LYS A 191 -5.79 -8.91 31.78
CA LYS A 191 -4.72 -9.42 30.89
C LYS A 191 -5.09 -9.42 29.41
N HIS A 192 -6.37 -9.57 29.10
CA HIS A 192 -6.90 -9.43 27.75
C HIS A 192 -6.71 -8.00 27.25
N ASP A 193 -7.15 -7.03 28.04
CA ASP A 193 -7.09 -5.60 27.68
C ASP A 193 -5.64 -5.11 27.57
N GLU A 194 -4.76 -5.57 28.47
CA GLU A 194 -3.32 -5.30 28.39
C GLU A 194 -2.71 -5.83 27.07
N ALA A 195 -3.04 -7.07 26.70
CA ALA A 195 -2.48 -7.72 25.53
C ALA A 195 -2.97 -7.08 24.21
N LEU A 196 -4.28 -6.81 24.11
CA LEU A 196 -4.86 -6.16 22.93
C LEU A 196 -4.45 -4.69 22.83
N GLY A 197 -4.42 -3.96 23.94
CA GLY A 197 -3.96 -2.57 23.99
C GLY A 197 -2.52 -2.44 23.51
N ALA A 198 -1.63 -3.35 23.95
CA ALA A 198 -0.24 -3.39 23.50
C ALA A 198 -0.14 -3.73 22.00
N ALA A 199 -0.89 -4.72 21.51
CA ALA A 199 -0.90 -5.10 20.10
C ALA A 199 -1.37 -3.96 19.19
N LYS A 200 -2.49 -3.32 19.55
CA LYS A 200 -3.05 -2.16 18.84
C LYS A 200 -2.07 -1.00 18.81
N THR A 201 -1.52 -0.62 19.96
CA THR A 201 -0.55 0.48 20.07
C THR A 201 0.68 0.23 19.20
N LYS A 202 1.22 -0.99 19.22
CA LYS A 202 2.35 -1.38 18.37
C LYS A 202 2.02 -1.20 16.88
N ARG A 203 0.85 -1.66 16.43
CA ARG A 203 0.47 -1.55 15.00
C ARG A 203 0.20 -0.11 14.58
N ILE A 204 -0.36 0.71 15.46
CA ILE A 204 -0.50 2.16 15.24
C ILE A 204 0.88 2.80 15.06
N GLN A 205 1.84 2.52 15.95
CA GLN A 205 3.19 3.08 15.87
C GLN A 205 3.94 2.64 14.60
N GLU A 206 3.87 1.36 14.26
CA GLU A 206 4.50 0.82 13.06
C GLU A 206 3.89 1.38 11.77
N SER A 207 2.55 1.44 11.67
CA SER A 207 1.88 2.01 10.50
C SER A 207 2.14 3.51 10.37
N SER A 208 2.16 4.24 11.49
CA SER A 208 2.52 5.67 11.50
C SER A 208 3.95 5.90 11.00
N LYS A 209 4.93 5.13 11.51
CA LYS A 209 6.33 5.20 11.05
C LYS A 209 6.47 4.88 9.56
N ASN A 210 5.71 3.90 9.07
CA ASN A 210 5.74 3.50 7.67
C ASN A 210 5.05 4.51 6.76
N SER A 211 4.00 5.19 7.24
CA SER A 211 3.23 6.19 6.49
C SER A 211 4.13 7.28 5.91
N GLU A 212 5.07 7.79 6.70
CA GLU A 212 6.02 8.81 6.25
C GLU A 212 6.95 8.31 5.14
N ASN A 213 7.49 7.09 5.27
CA ASN A 213 8.31 6.47 4.24
C ASN A 213 7.51 6.19 2.96
N LEU A 214 6.24 5.80 3.10
CA LEU A 214 5.33 5.54 1.99
C LEU A 214 4.98 6.83 1.24
N LYS A 215 4.78 7.96 1.93
CA LYS A 215 4.59 9.27 1.28
C LYS A 215 5.79 9.64 0.42
N LYS A 216 7.00 9.56 0.97
CA LYS A 216 8.24 9.83 0.23
C LYS A 216 8.41 8.90 -0.96
N MET A 217 8.09 7.61 -0.79
CA MET A 217 8.17 6.63 -1.87
C MET A 217 7.12 6.87 -2.96
N LYS A 218 5.90 7.27 -2.59
CA LYS A 218 4.84 7.67 -3.52
C LYS A 218 5.30 8.85 -4.38
N GLU A 219 5.87 9.87 -3.77
CA GLU A 219 6.41 11.05 -4.47
C GLU A 219 7.57 10.69 -5.38
N TRP A 220 8.54 9.93 -4.86
CA TRP A 220 9.67 9.44 -5.64
C TRP A 220 9.20 8.66 -6.86
N PHE A 221 8.27 7.70 -6.68
CA PHE A 221 7.69 6.93 -7.78
C PHE A 221 6.99 7.84 -8.80
N ALA A 222 6.11 8.73 -8.36
CA ALA A 222 5.37 9.63 -9.23
C ALA A 222 6.30 10.49 -10.09
N THR A 223 7.29 11.15 -9.48
CA THR A 223 8.25 11.98 -10.23
C THR A 223 9.00 11.19 -11.31
N ARG A 224 9.54 10.02 -10.97
CA ARG A 224 10.31 9.23 -11.94
C ARG A 224 9.41 8.66 -13.04
N PHE A 225 8.20 8.26 -12.70
CA PHE A 225 7.22 7.78 -13.67
C PHE A 225 6.87 8.88 -14.68
N ILE A 226 6.64 10.11 -14.22
CA ILE A 226 6.40 11.28 -15.09
C ILE A 226 7.57 11.52 -16.02
N HIS A 227 8.80 11.54 -15.51
CA HIS A 227 9.99 11.77 -16.34
C HIS A 227 10.09 10.74 -17.47
N ILE A 228 9.77 9.48 -17.18
CA ILE A 228 9.72 8.43 -18.19
C ILE A 228 8.64 8.71 -19.23
N PHE A 229 7.42 9.09 -18.81
CA PHE A 229 6.37 9.44 -19.76
C PHE A 229 6.71 10.65 -20.63
N SER A 230 7.29 11.70 -20.04
CA SER A 230 7.77 12.87 -20.79
C SER A 230 8.78 12.49 -21.87
N LEU A 231 9.71 11.56 -21.58
CA LEU A 231 10.64 11.00 -22.57
C LEU A 231 9.92 10.27 -23.71
N LEU A 232 8.88 9.52 -23.37
CA LEU A 232 8.16 8.69 -24.34
C LEU A 232 7.34 9.50 -25.35
N ASN A 233 6.92 10.72 -25.00
CA ASN A 233 6.07 11.55 -25.88
C ASN A 233 6.83 12.66 -26.63
N ASN A 234 8.17 12.70 -26.62
CA ASN A 234 8.97 13.69 -27.36
C ASN A 234 8.55 15.17 -27.16
N HIS A 235 8.06 15.52 -25.96
CA HIS A 235 7.91 16.92 -25.59
C HIS A 235 9.23 17.41 -24.99
N ASP A 236 9.74 18.56 -25.47
CA ASP A 236 11.02 19.18 -25.09
C ASP A 236 11.45 18.87 -23.65
N ILE A 237 12.59 18.18 -23.52
CA ILE A 237 13.20 17.82 -22.24
C ILE A 237 14.38 18.76 -21.98
N GLU A 238 14.17 20.06 -22.16
CA GLU A 238 15.09 21.03 -21.60
C GLU A 238 14.83 21.14 -20.09
N GLY A 239 15.65 20.44 -19.28
CA GLY A 239 15.77 20.73 -17.84
C GLY A 239 15.58 19.57 -16.86
N LEU A 240 15.22 18.36 -17.28
CA LEU A 240 15.03 17.22 -16.37
C LEU A 240 16.25 16.29 -16.39
N LYS A 241 17.22 16.54 -15.49
CA LYS A 241 18.32 15.62 -15.24
C LYS A 241 17.83 14.42 -14.41
N PHE A 242 18.25 13.22 -14.80
CA PHE A 242 18.13 12.04 -13.96
C PHE A 242 19.30 12.02 -12.98
N ASP A 243 19.05 12.36 -11.72
CA ASP A 243 19.95 11.96 -10.64
C ASP A 243 19.71 10.46 -10.39
N ILE A 244 20.52 9.64 -11.06
CA ILE A 244 20.64 8.20 -10.78
C ILE A 244 21.74 8.05 -9.73
N ASP A 245 21.41 8.37 -8.49
CA ASP A 245 22.21 8.04 -7.32
C ASP A 245 21.46 7.01 -6.44
#